data_AF-A0A0F9NQS9-F1
#
_entry.id   AF-A0A0F9NQS9-F1
#
_cell.length_a   1.000
_cell.length_b   1.000
_cell.length_c   1.000
_cell.angle_alpha   90.00
_cell.angle_beta   90.00
_cell.angle_gamma   90.00
#
_symmetry.space_group_name_H-M   'P 1'
#
loop_
_entity.id
_entity.type
_entity.pdbx_description
1 polymer ?
#
loop_
_entity_poly.entity_id
_entity_poly.type
_entity_poly.pdbx_seq_one_letter_code
_entity_poly.pdbx_strand_id
1 'polypeptide(L)'
;MRITTVMILIALVALMFAGQAAYKFDLEHNTTRDVYNLTENSLIWNYSVGETIKTNIKSEVDIIEYDINIKRFGNVLGEFINFIGYSVIEVGKWGVEYGYSHPEHDLGFFLNFLIKIFWLILIIVLVPLIIPLLAIVYLSFKGVYLLTIKTIEWFKKNAKRKAKT
;
A
#
# COMPACT_ATOMS: atom_id res chain seq x y z
N MET A 1 -4.10 9.14 -0.75
CA MET A 1 -4.06 7.74 -1.24
C MET A 1 -3.99 7.79 -2.76
N ARG A 2 -3.08 7.06 -3.42
CA ARG A 2 -2.96 7.10 -4.89
C ARG A 2 -4.11 6.29 -5.51
N ILE A 3 -4.63 6.74 -6.66
CA ILE A 3 -5.73 6.07 -7.39
C ILE A 3 -5.39 4.59 -7.65
N THR A 4 -4.12 4.28 -7.90
CA THR A 4 -3.62 2.92 -8.10
C THR A 4 -3.88 2.00 -6.90
N THR A 5 -3.72 2.49 -5.67
CA THR A 5 -3.99 1.70 -4.46
C THR A 5 -5.48 1.36 -4.32
N VAL A 6 -6.37 2.29 -4.69
CA VAL A 6 -7.81 2.05 -4.69
C VAL A 6 -8.19 0.99 -5.72
N MET A 7 -7.65 1.07 -6.94
CA MET A 7 -7.94 0.10 -7.99
C MET A 7 -7.47 -1.31 -7.64
N ILE A 8 -6.30 -1.45 -7.00
CA ILE A 8 -5.80 -2.76 -6.53
C ILE A 8 -6.74 -3.35 -5.48
N LEU A 9 -7.20 -2.55 -4.51
CA LEU A 9 -8.15 -3.01 -3.49
C LEU A 9 -9.48 -3.46 -4.10
N ILE A 10 -10.01 -2.71 -5.08
CA ILE A 10 -11.24 -3.09 -5.78
C ILE A 10 -11.04 -4.41 -6.53
N ALA A 11 -9.92 -4.59 -7.23
CA ALA A 11 -9.61 -5.82 -7.96
C ALA A 11 -9.53 -7.04 -7.03
N LEU A 12 -8.88 -6.89 -5.86
CA LEU A 12 -8.81 -7.95 -4.84
C LEU A 12 -10.18 -8.36 -4.34
N VAL A 13 -11.03 -7.38 -4.01
CA VAL A 13 -12.40 -7.63 -3.54
C VAL A 13 -13.21 -8.33 -4.62
N ALA A 14 -13.07 -7.93 -5.89
CA ALA A 14 -13.75 -8.57 -7.01
C ALA A 14 -13.35 -10.05 -7.19
N LEU A 15 -12.06 -10.38 -7.01
CA LEU A 15 -11.58 -11.77 -7.06
C LEU A 15 -12.16 -12.63 -5.93
N MET A 16 -12.28 -12.07 -4.72
CA MET A 16 -12.96 -12.74 -3.61
C MET A 16 -14.44 -13.00 -3.91
N PHE A 17 -15.14 -12.03 -4.50
CA PHE A 17 -16.52 -12.24 -4.94
C PHE A 17 -16.65 -13.29 -6.04
N ALA A 18 -15.69 -13.38 -6.95
CA ALA A 18 -15.68 -14.44 -7.95
C ALA A 18 -15.57 -15.83 -7.31
N GLY A 19 -14.75 -15.98 -6.26
CA GLY A 19 -14.66 -17.20 -5.46
C GLY A 19 -15.99 -17.57 -4.77
N GLN A 20 -16.66 -16.59 -4.17
CA GLN A 20 -17.98 -16.81 -3.56
C GLN A 20 -19.06 -17.19 -4.57
N ALA A 21 -19.03 -16.56 -5.75
CA ALA A 21 -19.94 -16.90 -6.83
C ALA A 21 -19.72 -18.34 -7.31
N ALA A 22 -18.46 -18.79 -7.41
CA ALA A 22 -18.13 -20.17 -7.72
C ALA A 22 -18.66 -21.14 -6.63
N TYR A 23 -18.51 -20.80 -5.36
CA TYR A 23 -19.05 -21.60 -4.25
C TYR A 23 -20.57 -21.74 -4.33
N LYS A 24 -21.29 -20.64 -4.57
CA LYS A 24 -22.76 -20.65 -4.70
C LYS A 24 -23.22 -21.48 -5.89
N PHE A 25 -22.52 -21.37 -7.02
CA PHE A 25 -22.80 -22.18 -8.20
C PHE A 25 -22.63 -23.67 -7.91
N ASP A 26 -21.53 -24.05 -7.27
CA ASP A 26 -21.23 -25.44 -6.95
C ASP A 26 -22.26 -26.01 -5.94
N LEU A 27 -22.69 -25.20 -4.96
CA LEU A 27 -23.76 -25.53 -4.01
C LEU A 27 -25.11 -25.77 -4.72
N GLU A 28 -25.48 -24.92 -5.68
CA GLU A 28 -26.73 -25.04 -6.45
C GLU A 28 -26.75 -26.32 -7.31
N HIS A 29 -25.59 -26.73 -7.82
CA HIS A 29 -25.46 -27.93 -8.65
C HIS A 29 -25.14 -29.20 -7.84
N ASN A 30 -25.09 -29.10 -6.51
CA ASN A 30 -24.72 -30.19 -5.60
C ASN A 30 -23.37 -30.84 -5.96
N THR A 31 -22.42 -29.99 -6.36
CA THR A 31 -21.06 -30.35 -6.74
C THR A 31 -20.06 -29.77 -5.76
N THR A 32 -18.87 -30.37 -5.68
CA THR A 32 -17.74 -29.81 -4.92
C THR A 32 -16.56 -29.65 -5.85
N ARG A 33 -16.07 -28.43 -6.01
CA ARG A 33 -14.85 -28.14 -6.76
C ARG A 33 -13.65 -28.10 -5.83
N ASP A 34 -12.58 -28.77 -6.25
CA ASP A 34 -11.26 -28.53 -5.68
C ASP A 34 -10.72 -27.22 -6.27
N VAL A 35 -11.02 -26.12 -5.60
CA VAL A 35 -10.68 -24.78 -6.09
C VAL A 35 -9.18 -24.56 -6.14
N TYR A 36 -8.42 -25.15 -5.22
CA TYR A 36 -6.97 -25.07 -5.21
C TYR A 36 -6.37 -25.73 -6.46
N ASN A 37 -6.81 -26.94 -6.79
CA ASN A 37 -6.35 -27.62 -8.00
C ASN A 37 -6.83 -26.91 -9.29
N LEU A 38 -8.00 -26.27 -9.26
CA LEU A 38 -8.50 -25.50 -10.40
C LEU A 38 -7.70 -24.22 -10.62
N THR A 39 -7.43 -23.44 -9.57
CA THR A 39 -6.63 -22.21 -9.66
C THR A 39 -5.19 -22.52 -10.07
N GLU A 40 -4.58 -23.59 -9.56
CA GLU A 40 -3.26 -24.05 -9.98
C GLU A 40 -3.16 -24.39 -11.48
N ASN A 41 -4.15 -25.11 -12.02
CA ASN A 41 -4.10 -25.59 -13.41
C ASN A 41 -4.63 -24.59 -14.46
N SER A 42 -5.54 -23.69 -14.07
CA SER A 42 -6.19 -22.78 -15.02
C SER A 42 -5.52 -21.41 -15.14
N LEU A 43 -4.80 -20.97 -14.09
CA LEU A 43 -4.15 -19.67 -14.04
C LEU A 43 -2.63 -19.85 -14.01
N ILE A 44 -2.05 -20.00 -15.21
CA ILE A 44 -0.60 -20.19 -15.41
C ILE A 44 -0.04 -19.00 -16.18
N TRP A 45 0.94 -18.32 -15.60
CA TRP A 45 1.73 -17.31 -16.32
C TRP A 45 2.81 -18.02 -17.14
N ASN A 46 2.75 -17.89 -18.47
CA ASN A 46 3.78 -18.38 -19.38
C ASN A 46 4.21 -17.24 -20.30
N TYR A 47 5.12 -16.39 -19.81
CA TYR A 47 5.79 -15.39 -20.64
C TYR A 47 7.27 -15.74 -20.76
N SER A 48 7.63 -16.19 -21.95
CA SER A 48 9.00 -16.49 -22.36
C SER A 48 9.57 -15.25 -23.06
N VAL A 49 10.62 -14.66 -22.47
CA VAL A 49 11.45 -13.69 -23.19
C VAL A 49 12.38 -14.51 -24.06
N GLY A 50 12.19 -14.44 -25.38
CA GLY A 50 12.81 -15.34 -26.36
C GLY A 50 14.32 -15.53 -26.19
N GLU A 51 14.77 -16.75 -26.49
CA GLU A 51 16.17 -17.16 -26.39
C GLU A 51 17.12 -16.18 -27.09
N THR A 52 18.20 -15.83 -26.39
CA THR A 52 19.30 -15.03 -26.92
C THR A 52 19.92 -15.68 -28.16
N ILE A 53 19.68 -15.10 -29.34
CA ILE A 53 20.46 -15.41 -30.54
C ILE A 53 21.86 -14.86 -30.32
N LYS A 54 22.85 -15.75 -30.17
CA LYS A 54 24.28 -15.39 -30.15
C LYS A 54 24.69 -14.89 -31.53
N THR A 55 24.54 -13.60 -31.79
CA THR A 55 25.08 -12.97 -33.00
C THR A 55 26.59 -12.80 -32.85
N ASN A 56 27.34 -13.63 -33.58
CA ASN A 56 28.80 -13.62 -33.64
C ASN A 56 29.25 -12.48 -34.58
N ILE A 57 29.11 -11.22 -34.15
CA ILE A 57 29.44 -10.05 -34.97
C ILE A 57 30.75 -9.43 -34.45
N LYS A 58 31.82 -9.58 -35.24
CA LYS A 58 33.06 -8.81 -35.13
C LYS A 58 32.84 -7.44 -35.78
N SER A 59 32.51 -6.39 -35.04
CA SER A 59 32.70 -4.98 -35.48
C SER A 59 32.42 -3.98 -34.33
N GLU A 60 33.40 -3.10 -34.11
CA GLU A 60 33.38 -1.82 -33.35
C GLU A 60 32.82 -1.78 -31.91
N VAL A 61 33.74 -1.51 -30.98
CA VAL A 61 33.66 -1.66 -29.53
C VAL A 61 32.54 -0.81 -28.89
N ASP A 62 32.19 0.36 -29.44
CA ASP A 62 31.19 1.25 -28.85
C ASP A 62 29.73 0.89 -29.20
N ILE A 63 29.50 0.29 -30.37
CA ILE A 63 28.16 -0.18 -30.78
C ILE A 63 27.81 -1.48 -30.03
N ILE A 64 28.82 -2.31 -29.76
CA ILE A 64 28.70 -3.55 -29.00
C ILE A 64 28.31 -3.28 -27.54
N GLU A 65 28.91 -2.29 -26.87
CA GLU A 65 28.58 -1.99 -25.48
C GLU A 65 27.16 -1.42 -25.31
N TYR A 66 26.71 -0.56 -26.22
CA TYR A 66 25.35 -0.04 -26.23
C TYR A 66 24.30 -1.15 -26.48
N ASP A 67 24.56 -2.07 -27.42
CA ASP A 67 23.67 -3.20 -27.72
C ASP A 67 23.65 -4.24 -26.59
N ILE A 68 24.79 -4.52 -25.94
CA ILE A 68 24.85 -5.38 -24.75
C ILE A 68 24.04 -4.77 -23.59
N ASN A 69 24.14 -3.46 -23.36
CA ASN A 69 23.42 -2.80 -22.28
C ASN A 69 21.89 -2.75 -22.53
N ILE A 70 21.45 -2.52 -23.77
CA ILE A 70 20.02 -2.59 -24.13
C ILE A 70 19.48 -4.00 -23.96
N LYS A 71 20.23 -5.03 -24.38
CA LYS A 71 19.83 -6.44 -24.22
C LYS A 71 19.74 -6.85 -22.75
N ARG A 72 20.71 -6.45 -21.92
CA ARG A 72 20.66 -6.66 -20.46
C ARG A 72 19.45 -5.96 -19.84
N PHE A 73 19.18 -4.72 -20.24
CA PHE A 73 18.01 -3.98 -19.78
C PHE A 73 16.70 -4.66 -20.20
N GLY A 74 16.62 -5.14 -21.45
CA GLY A 74 15.48 -5.91 -21.95
C GLY A 74 15.24 -7.20 -21.15
N ASN A 75 16.29 -7.93 -20.80
CA ASN A 75 16.19 -9.12 -19.95
C ASN A 75 15.72 -8.77 -18.54
N VAL A 76 16.27 -7.72 -17.92
CA VAL A 76 15.83 -7.26 -16.59
C VAL A 76 14.36 -6.83 -16.61
N LEU A 77 13.95 -6.08 -17.65
CA LEU A 77 12.54 -5.72 -17.83
C LEU A 77 11.66 -6.96 -18.04
N GLY A 78 12.11 -7.93 -18.81
CA GLY A 78 11.42 -9.18 -19.03
C GLY A 78 11.20 -9.98 -17.74
N GLU A 79 12.26 -10.15 -16.94
CA GLU A 79 12.18 -10.77 -15.61
C GLU A 79 11.28 -9.98 -14.64
N PHE A 80 11.31 -8.65 -14.71
CA PHE A 80 10.44 -7.81 -13.91
C PHE A 80 8.96 -7.96 -14.30
N ILE A 81 8.66 -8.00 -15.61
CA ILE A 81 7.31 -8.27 -16.11
C ILE A 81 6.85 -9.66 -15.69
N ASN A 82 7.73 -10.67 -15.76
CA ASN A 82 7.45 -12.01 -15.26
C ASN A 82 7.11 -12.00 -13.77
N PHE A 83 7.92 -11.34 -12.96
CA PHE A 83 7.67 -11.21 -11.53
C PHE A 83 6.31 -10.54 -11.24
N ILE A 84 5.98 -9.44 -11.94
CA ILE A 84 4.68 -8.79 -11.79
C ILE A 84 3.55 -9.73 -12.22
N GLY A 85 3.68 -10.39 -13.38
CA GLY A 85 2.68 -11.32 -13.90
C GLY A 85 2.39 -12.46 -12.94
N TYR A 86 3.44 -13.15 -12.46
CA TYR A 86 3.32 -14.20 -11.45
C TYR A 86 2.68 -13.67 -10.16
N SER A 87 3.11 -12.51 -9.67
CA SER A 87 2.55 -11.93 -8.44
C SER A 87 1.05 -11.62 -8.59
N VAL A 88 0.63 -11.04 -9.71
CA VAL A 88 -0.78 -10.73 -9.97
C VAL A 88 -1.62 -12.00 -10.08
N ILE A 89 -1.12 -13.03 -10.75
CA ILE A 89 -1.82 -14.32 -10.84
C ILE A 89 -1.96 -14.96 -9.48
N GLU A 90 -0.87 -15.05 -8.70
CA GLU A 90 -0.87 -15.72 -7.40
C GLU A 90 -1.80 -15.03 -6.41
N VAL A 91 -1.75 -13.70 -6.36
CA VAL A 91 -2.69 -12.88 -5.58
C VAL A 91 -4.14 -13.09 -6.05
N GLY A 92 -4.33 -13.27 -7.36
CA GLY A 92 -5.61 -13.64 -7.97
C GLY A 92 -6.16 -14.96 -7.44
N LYS A 93 -5.33 -16.02 -7.45
CA LYS A 93 -5.67 -17.34 -6.92
C LYS A 93 -6.08 -17.27 -5.47
N TRP A 94 -5.27 -16.63 -4.63
CA TRP A 94 -5.56 -16.48 -3.20
C TRP A 94 -6.87 -15.72 -2.96
N GLY A 95 -7.16 -14.69 -3.76
CA GLY A 95 -8.43 -13.97 -3.69
C GLY A 95 -9.62 -14.89 -3.94
N VAL A 96 -9.58 -15.67 -5.02
CA VAL A 96 -10.64 -16.62 -5.39
C VAL A 96 -10.79 -17.74 -4.35
N GLU A 97 -9.68 -18.33 -3.90
CA GLU A 97 -9.67 -19.39 -2.88
C GLU A 97 -10.21 -18.90 -1.53
N TYR A 98 -9.83 -17.69 -1.12
CA TYR A 98 -10.37 -17.05 0.08
C TYR A 98 -11.87 -16.86 -0.02
N GLY A 99 -12.34 -16.33 -1.16
CA GLY A 99 -13.77 -16.13 -1.41
C GLY A 99 -14.56 -17.44 -1.39
N TYR A 100 -14.02 -18.48 -2.00
CA TYR A 100 -14.70 -19.79 -2.03
C TYR A 100 -14.74 -20.46 -0.65
N SER A 101 -13.69 -20.32 0.16
CA SER A 101 -13.61 -20.92 1.50
C SER A 101 -14.38 -20.16 2.57
N HIS A 102 -14.67 -18.87 2.34
CA HIS A 102 -15.40 -18.00 3.28
C HIS A 102 -16.63 -17.37 2.60
N PRO A 103 -17.65 -18.17 2.21
CA PRO A 103 -18.85 -17.67 1.56
C PRO A 103 -19.72 -16.78 2.45
N GLU A 104 -19.52 -16.82 3.77
CA GLU A 104 -20.20 -15.98 4.77
C GLU A 104 -19.77 -14.51 4.74
N HIS A 105 -18.60 -14.19 4.15
CA HIS A 105 -18.10 -12.82 4.09
C HIS A 105 -18.77 -12.01 2.98
N ASP A 106 -19.93 -11.44 3.26
CA ASP A 106 -20.66 -10.65 2.28
C ASP A 106 -19.98 -9.29 1.93
N LEU A 107 -20.60 -8.55 1.02
CA LEU A 107 -20.14 -7.20 0.64
C LEU A 107 -20.17 -6.22 1.81
N GLY A 108 -21.08 -6.42 2.77
CA GLY A 108 -21.09 -5.68 4.03
C GLY A 108 -19.82 -5.88 4.85
N PHE A 109 -19.37 -7.12 4.99
CA PHE A 109 -18.12 -7.46 5.67
C PHE A 109 -16.92 -6.75 5.03
N PHE A 110 -16.78 -6.85 3.70
CA PHE A 110 -15.66 -6.22 2.99
C PHE A 110 -15.68 -4.69 3.04
N LEU A 111 -16.85 -4.06 2.90
CA LEU A 111 -16.96 -2.62 3.08
C LEU A 111 -16.60 -2.20 4.51
N ASN A 112 -17.04 -2.94 5.52
CA ASN A 112 -16.70 -2.67 6.91
C ASN A 112 -15.19 -2.84 7.15
N PHE A 113 -14.58 -3.87 6.58
CA PHE A 113 -13.13 -4.08 6.62
C PHE A 113 -12.36 -2.91 5.95
N LEU A 114 -12.79 -2.48 4.76
CA LEU A 114 -12.20 -1.32 4.07
C LEU A 114 -12.34 -0.03 4.88
N ILE A 115 -13.50 0.19 5.51
CA ILE A 115 -13.71 1.34 6.41
C ILE A 115 -12.75 1.28 7.60
N LYS A 116 -12.56 0.11 8.23
CA LYS A 116 -11.60 -0.06 9.33
C LYS A 116 -10.16 0.22 8.88
N ILE A 117 -9.75 -0.29 7.72
CA ILE A 117 -8.43 0.02 7.14
C ILE A 117 -8.29 1.52 6.87
N PHE A 118 -9.32 2.14 6.31
CA PHE A 118 -9.32 3.58 6.06
C PHE A 118 -9.14 4.38 7.35
N TRP A 119 -9.86 4.04 8.42
CA TRP A 119 -9.68 4.66 9.74
C TRP A 119 -8.27 4.44 10.31
N LEU A 120 -7.72 3.23 10.17
CA LEU A 120 -6.36 2.94 10.60
C LEU A 120 -5.33 3.81 9.87
N ILE A 121 -5.42 3.90 8.55
CA ILE A 121 -4.55 4.77 7.72
C ILE A 121 -4.72 6.23 8.15
N LEU A 122 -5.95 6.69 8.35
CA LEU A 122 -6.24 8.06 8.77
C LEU A 122 -5.60 8.38 10.13
N ILE A 123 -5.66 7.46 11.10
CA ILE A 123 -4.97 7.60 12.39
C ILE A 123 -3.46 7.67 12.18
N ILE A 124 -2.86 6.75 11.41
CA ILE A 124 -1.41 6.74 11.14
C ILE A 124 -0.94 8.06 10.51
N VAL A 125 -1.74 8.65 9.63
CA VAL A 125 -1.43 9.93 8.98
C VAL A 125 -1.64 11.11 9.93
N LEU A 126 -2.65 11.08 10.80
CA LEU A 126 -2.96 12.17 11.73
C LEU A 126 -2.09 12.18 12.99
N VAL A 127 -1.64 11.03 13.49
CA VAL A 127 -0.79 10.95 14.70
C VAL A 127 0.47 11.84 14.60
N PRO A 128 1.24 11.83 13.49
CA PRO A 128 2.37 12.73 13.31
C PRO A 128 2.00 14.22 13.31
N LEU A 129 0.76 14.58 12.99
CA LEU A 129 0.27 15.97 13.03
C LEU A 129 -0.17 16.39 14.44
N ILE A 130 -0.65 15.44 15.26
CA ILE A 130 -1.10 15.72 16.63
C ILE A 130 0.10 16.12 17.51
N ILE A 131 1.25 15.47 17.35
CA ILE A 131 2.47 15.76 18.15
C ILE A 131 2.92 17.23 18.05
N PRO A 132 3.16 17.82 16.85
CA PRO A 132 3.55 19.22 16.73
C PRO A 132 2.45 20.16 17.19
N LEU A 133 1.18 19.79 17.02
CA LEU A 133 0.05 20.60 17.46
C LEU A 133 0.00 20.70 19.00
N LEU A 134 0.20 19.58 19.70
CA LEU A 134 0.35 19.55 21.16
C LEU A 134 1.58 20.35 21.63
N ALA A 135 2.70 20.26 20.90
CA ALA A 135 3.90 21.02 21.21
C ALA A 135 3.68 22.53 21.10
N ILE A 136 2.98 23.00 20.06
CA ILE A 136 2.61 24.41 19.90
C ILE A 136 1.75 24.87 21.07
N VAL A 137 0.70 24.11 21.41
CA VAL A 137 -0.19 24.43 22.54
C VAL A 137 0.61 24.54 23.85
N TYR A 138 1.49 23.57 24.12
CA TYR A 138 2.35 23.59 25.30
C TYR A 138 3.27 24.82 25.35
N LEU A 139 3.93 25.14 24.22
CA LEU A 139 4.81 26.31 24.12
C LEU A 139 4.05 27.62 24.29
N SER A 140 2.83 27.72 23.75
CA SER A 140 1.96 28.88 23.95
C SER A 140 1.62 29.09 25.43
N PHE A 141 1.21 28.04 26.15
CA PHE A 141 0.94 28.13 27.59
C PHE A 141 2.19 28.53 28.39
N LYS A 142 3.35 27.94 28.08
CA LYS A 142 4.62 28.27 28.72
C LYS A 142 5.02 29.73 28.47
N GLY A 143 4.82 30.22 27.24
CA GLY A 143 5.10 31.59 26.85
C GLY A 143 4.23 32.60 27.62
N VAL A 144 2.92 32.34 27.69
CA VAL A 144 1.99 33.16 28.47
C VAL A 144 2.40 33.20 29.94
N TYR A 145 2.68 32.04 30.55
CA TYR A 145 3.10 31.96 31.94
C TYR A 145 4.36 32.80 32.25
N LEU A 146 5.37 32.70 31.39
CA LEU A 146 6.62 33.47 31.51
C LEU A 146 6.41 34.99 31.40
N LEU A 147 5.55 35.41 30.47
CA LEU A 147 5.15 36.81 30.29
C LEU A 147 4.44 37.34 31.55
N THR A 148 3.54 36.56 32.13
CA THR A 148 2.82 36.94 33.35
C THR A 148 3.80 37.14 34.52
N ILE A 149 4.76 36.23 34.72
CA ILE A 149 5.78 36.37 35.77
C ILE A 149 6.61 37.64 35.58
N LYS A 150 7.16 37.86 34.37
CA LYS A 150 7.98 39.05 34.09
C LYS A 150 7.21 40.35 34.32
N THR A 151 5.93 40.38 33.94
CA THR A 151 5.06 41.52 34.17
C THR A 151 4.90 41.79 35.67
N ILE A 152 4.64 40.75 36.47
CA ILE A 152 4.53 40.86 37.93
C ILE A 152 5.84 41.36 38.57
N GLU A 153 6.99 40.84 38.16
CA GLU A 153 8.30 41.26 38.66
C GLU A 153 8.59 42.74 38.35
N TRP A 154 8.29 43.18 37.13
CA TRP A 154 8.44 44.57 36.72
C TRP A 154 7.57 45.51 37.56
N PHE A 155 6.30 45.16 37.80
CA PHE A 155 5.42 45.92 38.68
C PHE A 155 5.95 45.98 40.11
N LYS A 156 6.40 44.86 40.69
CA LYS A 156 7.01 44.82 42.03
C LYS A 156 8.25 45.72 42.14
N LYS A 157 9.10 45.72 41.10
CA LYS A 157 10.31 46.54 41.05
C LYS A 157 9.98 48.04 40.99
N ASN A 158 8.98 48.42 40.20
CA ASN A 158 8.54 49.82 40.10
C ASN A 158 7.84 50.31 41.35
N ALA A 159 7.03 49.47 42.01
CA ALA A 159 6.42 49.81 43.29
C ALA A 159 7.48 50.09 44.37
N LYS A 160 8.53 49.26 44.46
CA LYS A 160 9.65 49.48 45.40
C LYS A 160 10.43 50.77 45.13
N ARG A 161 10.55 51.19 43.86
CA ARG A 161 11.23 52.45 43.50
C ARG A 161 10.43 53.67 43.95
N LYS A 162 9.11 53.66 43.72
CA LYS A 162 8.21 54.74 44.17
C LYS A 162 8.13 54.88 45.69
N ALA A 163 8.30 53.79 46.45
CA ALA A 163 8.29 53.84 47.91
C ALA A 163 9.57 54.43 48.53
N LYS A 164 10.64 54.65 47.74
CA LYS A 164 11.92 55.22 48.20
C LYS A 164 12.11 56.70 47.83
N THR A 165 11.22 57.24 47.01
CA THR A 165 11.12 58.68 46.65
C THR A 165 10.00 59.30 47.44
#